data_AF-A0A667ZMP6-F1
#
_entry.id   AF-A0A667ZMP6-F1
#
_cell.length_a   1.000
_cell.length_b   1.000
_cell.length_c   1.000
_cell.angle_alpha   90.00
_cell.angle_beta   90.00
_cell.angle_gamma   90.00
#
_symmetry.space_group_name_H-M   'P 1'
#
loop_
_entity.id
_entity.type
_entity.pdbx_description
1 polymer ?
#
loop_
_entity_poly.entity_id
_entity_poly.type
_entity_poly.pdbx_seq_one_letter_code
_entity_poly.pdbx_strand_id
1 'polypeptide(L)'
;ITKNTTYLQIEDCKSVEPVEITACEGACPTSSMYSAEKKHFMHSCTCCRELSTRERKVEMVCSDGKTKKHSYISIEKCGCHVTECEKNGELPYMLTTKRHTFEY
;
A
#
# COMPACT_ATOMS: atom_id res chain seq x y z
N ILE A 1 4.95 3.73 9.89
CA ILE A 1 4.96 2.26 9.96
C ILE A 1 4.00 1.87 11.06
N THR A 2 2.99 1.09 10.72
CA THR A 2 2.13 0.42 11.69
C THR A 2 2.62 -1.00 11.90
N LYS A 3 2.47 -1.51 13.12
CA LYS A 3 2.93 -2.82 13.56
C LYS A 3 1.74 -3.59 14.09
N ASN A 4 1.60 -4.84 13.67
CA ASN A 4 0.59 -5.76 14.17
C ASN A 4 1.25 -7.08 14.54
N THR A 5 0.93 -7.63 15.70
CA THR A 5 1.49 -8.91 16.15
C THR A 5 0.44 -10.00 15.93
N THR A 6 0.79 -11.01 15.14
CA THR A 6 -0.12 -12.11 14.81
C THR A 6 0.67 -13.40 14.53
N TYR A 7 -0.03 -14.52 14.44
CA TYR A 7 0.57 -15.75 13.94
C TYR A 7 0.61 -15.74 12.42
N LEU A 8 1.77 -16.04 11.85
CA LEU A 8 1.92 -16.17 10.40
C LEU A 8 1.34 -17.52 9.97
N GLN A 9 0.48 -17.52 8.96
CA GLN A 9 -0.08 -18.74 8.35
C GLN A 9 0.33 -18.79 6.88
N ILE A 10 0.95 -19.90 6.48
CA ILE A 10 1.37 -20.16 5.10
C ILE A 10 0.98 -21.59 4.78
N GLU A 11 0.07 -21.77 3.83
CA GLU A 11 -0.52 -23.06 3.51
C GLU A 11 -1.11 -23.70 4.79
N ASP A 12 -0.71 -24.93 5.10
CA ASP A 12 -1.13 -25.71 6.26
C ASP A 12 -0.24 -25.51 7.50
N CYS A 13 0.67 -24.51 7.48
CA CYS A 13 1.64 -24.27 8.54
C CYS A 13 1.45 -22.91 9.23
N LYS A 14 1.62 -22.92 10.55
CA LYS A 14 1.47 -21.75 11.42
C LYS A 14 2.78 -21.46 12.15
N SER A 15 3.10 -20.19 12.38
CA SER A 15 4.28 -19.84 13.19
C SER A 15 4.16 -20.39 14.61
N VAL A 16 5.27 -20.85 15.17
CA VAL A 16 5.33 -21.35 16.56
C VAL A 16 4.99 -20.22 17.53
N GLU A 17 5.58 -19.04 17.28
CA GLU A 17 5.37 -17.83 18.07
C GLU A 17 4.67 -16.75 17.24
N PRO A 18 3.98 -15.78 17.87
CA PRO A 18 3.51 -14.58 17.20
C PRO A 18 4.68 -13.80 16.59
N VAL A 19 4.47 -13.24 15.40
CA VAL A 19 5.44 -12.39 14.70
C VAL A 19 4.91 -10.98 14.52
N GLU A 20 5.82 -10.01 14.46
CA GLU A 20 5.50 -8.62 14.15
C GLU A 20 5.42 -8.43 12.62
N ILE A 21 4.21 -8.17 12.13
CA ILE A 21 3.93 -7.76 10.76
C ILE A 21 3.92 -6.23 10.69
N THR A 22 4.53 -5.68 9.64
CA THR A 22 4.73 -4.24 9.46
C THR A 22 4.04 -3.77 8.19
N ALA A 23 3.42 -2.59 8.25
CA ALA A 23 2.75 -1.98 7.11
C ALA A 23 3.10 -0.48 6.99
N CYS A 24 3.08 0.03 5.76
CA CYS A 24 3.11 1.47 5.51
C CYS A 24 1.69 2.00 5.46
N GLU A 25 1.40 2.94 6.35
CA GLU A 25 0.11 3.62 6.45
C GLU A 25 0.38 5.10 6.72
N GLY A 26 -0.31 5.98 5.99
CA GLY A 26 -0.17 7.42 6.11
C GLY A 26 -0.56 8.16 4.83
N ALA A 27 -0.75 9.46 4.96
CA ALA A 27 -1.00 10.35 3.84
C ALA A 27 0.32 10.78 3.20
N CYS A 28 0.35 10.82 1.86
CA CYS A 28 1.44 11.39 1.08
C CYS A 28 0.93 12.56 0.21
N PRO A 29 1.79 13.55 -0.09
CA PRO A 29 1.38 14.67 -0.93
C PRO A 29 0.94 14.21 -2.31
N THR A 30 -0.23 14.63 -2.74
CA THR A 30 -0.73 14.46 -4.10
C THR A 30 -1.38 15.76 -4.54
N SER A 31 -1.33 16.06 -5.84
CA SER A 31 -1.92 17.27 -6.39
C SER A 31 -2.43 17.06 -7.81
N SER A 32 -3.41 17.89 -8.18
CA SER A 32 -3.88 18.05 -9.55
C SER A 32 -4.04 19.54 -9.84
N MET A 33 -3.38 20.03 -10.88
CA MET A 33 -3.39 21.45 -11.23
C MET A 33 -3.57 21.62 -12.73
N TYR A 34 -4.44 22.54 -13.13
CA TYR A 34 -4.61 22.88 -14.54
C TYR A 34 -3.36 23.58 -15.07
N SER A 35 -2.81 23.08 -16.17
CA SER A 35 -1.72 23.73 -16.91
C SER A 35 -2.29 24.40 -18.15
N ALA A 36 -2.26 25.74 -18.17
CA ALA A 36 -2.71 26.52 -19.32
C ALA A 36 -1.88 26.22 -20.58
N GLU A 37 -0.57 25.99 -20.40
CA GLU A 37 0.35 25.60 -21.47
C GLU A 37 -0.05 24.27 -22.10
N LYS A 38 -0.36 23.26 -21.28
CA LYS A 38 -0.75 21.93 -21.75
C LYS A 38 -2.24 21.81 -22.08
N LYS A 39 -3.04 22.83 -21.77
CA LYS A 39 -4.51 22.83 -21.85
C LYS A 39 -5.14 21.59 -21.20
N HIS A 40 -4.50 21.09 -20.15
CA HIS A 40 -4.85 19.84 -19.47
C HIS A 40 -4.45 19.91 -18.00
N PHE A 41 -5.04 19.07 -17.15
CA PHE A 41 -4.61 18.89 -15.77
C PHE A 41 -3.30 18.10 -15.70
N MET A 42 -2.36 18.61 -14.92
CA MET A 42 -1.17 17.88 -14.51
C MET A 42 -1.44 17.23 -13.15
N HIS A 43 -1.07 15.96 -13.03
CA HIS A 43 -1.26 15.19 -11.82
C HIS A 43 0.10 14.83 -11.23
N SER A 44 0.23 14.94 -9.91
CA SER A 44 1.34 14.41 -9.12
C SER A 44 0.75 13.43 -8.11
N CYS A 45 1.01 12.14 -8.32
CA CYS A 45 0.60 11.08 -7.40
C CYS A 45 1.79 10.60 -6.59
N THR A 46 1.59 10.43 -5.29
CA THR A 46 2.59 9.88 -4.39
C THR A 46 1.91 8.89 -3.45
N CYS A 47 2.49 7.70 -3.30
CA CYS A 47 1.95 6.67 -2.40
C CYS A 47 2.88 6.45 -1.21
N CYS A 48 2.30 6.16 -0.05
CA CYS A 48 3.05 5.68 1.10
C CYS A 48 3.50 4.25 0.83
N ARG A 49 4.81 4.03 0.70
CA ARG A 49 5.41 2.73 0.38
C ARG A 49 6.67 2.48 1.22
N GLU A 50 7.11 1.24 1.25
CA GLU A 50 8.35 0.81 1.87
C GLU A 50 9.56 1.44 1.16
N LEU A 51 10.43 2.10 1.93
CA LEU A 51 11.73 2.60 1.45
C LEU A 51 12.86 1.61 1.72
N SER A 52 12.73 0.81 2.78
CA SER A 52 13.66 -0.26 3.09
C SER A 52 12.94 -1.41 3.76
N THR A 53 13.39 -2.61 3.44
CA THR A 53 12.85 -3.85 3.97
C THR A 53 13.96 -4.75 4.50
N ARG A 54 13.59 -5.72 5.32
CA ARG A 54 14.49 -6.73 5.87
C ARG A 54 13.80 -8.07 5.92
N GLU A 55 14.53 -9.10 5.50
CA GLU A 55 14.11 -10.49 5.65
C GLU A 55 14.17 -10.93 7.12
N ARG A 56 13.10 -11.60 7.57
CA ARG A 56 12.95 -12.21 8.89
C ARG A 56 12.69 -13.69 8.71
N LYS A 57 13.26 -14.51 9.59
CA LYS A 57 13.05 -15.96 9.60
C LYS A 57 12.20 -16.35 10.80
N VAL A 58 11.23 -17.22 10.56
CA VAL A 58 10.32 -17.75 11.58
C VAL A 58 10.25 -19.26 11.47
N GLU A 59 10.11 -19.92 12.60
CA GLU A 59 9.84 -21.35 12.67
C GLU A 59 8.33 -21.60 12.62
N MET A 60 7.92 -22.54 11.78
CA MET A 60 6.54 -22.89 11.48
C MET A 60 6.31 -24.35 11.83
N VAL A 61 5.12 -24.67 12.35
CA VAL A 61 4.62 -26.04 12.55
C VAL A 61 3.50 -26.28 11.55
N CYS A 62 3.60 -27.37 10.80
CA CYS A 62 2.63 -27.79 9.79
C CYS A 62 1.61 -28.79 10.35
N SER A 63 0.55 -29.05 9.60
CA SER A 63 -0.54 -29.95 10.04
C SER A 63 -0.08 -31.41 10.19
N ASP A 64 1.01 -31.79 9.50
CA ASP A 64 1.67 -33.09 9.64
C ASP A 64 2.65 -33.18 10.84
N GLY A 65 2.73 -32.12 11.65
CA GLY A 65 3.60 -32.02 12.82
C GLY A 65 5.06 -31.69 12.50
N LYS A 66 5.45 -31.56 11.22
CA LYS A 66 6.83 -31.16 10.87
C LYS A 66 7.06 -29.68 11.14
N THR A 67 8.29 -29.36 11.52
CA THR A 67 8.75 -27.99 11.64
C THR A 67 9.53 -27.56 10.39
N LYS A 68 9.28 -26.35 9.90
CA LYS A 68 10.02 -25.74 8.79
C LYS A 68 10.31 -24.28 9.08
N LYS A 69 11.47 -23.78 8.62
CA LYS A 69 11.78 -22.35 8.68
C LYS A 69 11.24 -21.67 7.44
N HIS A 70 10.60 -20.52 7.63
CA HIS A 70 10.13 -19.68 6.54
C HIS A 70 10.69 -18.26 6.67
N SER A 71 10.97 -17.64 5.53
CA SER A 71 11.41 -16.25 5.46
C SER A 71 10.22 -15.37 5.08
N TYR A 72 10.06 -14.21 5.73
CA TYR A 72 9.13 -13.17 5.31
C TYR A 72 9.82 -11.80 5.31
N ILE A 73 9.26 -10.86 4.55
CA ILE A 73 9.80 -9.51 4.42
C ILE A 73 9.09 -8.60 5.42
N SER A 74 9.87 -7.86 6.21
CA SER A 74 9.40 -6.82 7.12
C SER A 74 9.84 -5.44 6.63
N ILE A 75 9.00 -4.43 6.80
CA ILE A 75 9.29 -3.04 6.45
C ILE A 75 10.07 -2.39 7.58
N GLU A 76 11.22 -1.80 7.27
CA GLU A 76 12.03 -1.03 8.23
C GLU A 76 11.79 0.47 8.15
N LYS A 77 11.48 0.98 6.95
CA LYS A 77 11.21 2.40 6.69
C LYS A 77 10.09 2.56 5.67
N CYS A 78 9.23 3.54 5.90
CA CYS A 78 8.22 3.99 4.93
C CYS A 78 8.55 5.39 4.45
N GLY A 79 8.03 5.74 3.28
CA GLY A 79 8.12 7.07 2.73
C GLY A 79 7.16 7.28 1.58
N CYS A 80 7.17 8.50 1.07
CA CYS A 80 6.32 8.91 -0.03
C CYS A 80 7.08 8.68 -1.35
N HIS A 81 6.60 7.73 -2.15
CA HIS A 81 7.17 7.38 -3.44
C HIS A 81 6.31 7.94 -4.56
N VAL A 82 6.91 8.74 -5.44
CA VAL A 82 6.21 9.31 -6.62
C VAL A 82 5.79 8.16 -7.51
N THR A 83 4.52 8.13 -7.91
CA THR A 83 3.98 7.12 -8.81
C THR A 83 3.30 7.82 -9.97
N GLU A 84 3.31 7.18 -11.13
CA GLU A 84 2.47 7.62 -12.23
C GLU A 84 1.02 7.29 -11.87
N CYS A 85 0.12 8.28 -11.99
CA CYS A 85 -1.30 8.01 -11.88
C CYS A 85 -1.71 7.24 -13.15
N GLU A 86 -2.42 6.11 -13.03
CA GLU A 86 -2.92 5.40 -14.20
C GLU A 86 -3.75 6.36 -15.06
N LYS A 87 -3.36 6.51 -16.33
CA LYS A 87 -4.17 7.17 -17.35
C LYS A 87 -5.28 6.20 -17.78
N ASN A 88 -6.15 5.82 -16.86
CA ASN A 88 -7.30 4.97 -17.19
C ASN A 88 -8.29 5.78 -18.02
N GLY A 89 -8.05 5.79 -19.33
CA GLY A 89 -8.92 6.36 -20.35
C GLY A 89 -9.02 7.88 -20.29
N GLU A 90 -8.62 8.54 -21.38
CA GLU A 90 -9.28 9.77 -21.81
C GLU A 90 -10.78 9.48 -22.03
N LEU A 91 -11.56 9.42 -20.96
CA LEU A 91 -12.98 9.73 -21.02
C LEU A 91 -13.12 11.20 -20.61
N PRO A 92 -13.88 12.00 -21.37
CA PRO A 92 -14.03 13.40 -21.07
C PRO A 92 -14.67 13.49 -19.69
N TYR A 93 -13.92 13.93 -18.69
CA TYR A 93 -14.47 14.24 -17.36
C TYR A 93 -15.29 15.55 -17.39
N MET A 94 -15.99 15.76 -18.49
CA MET A 94 -17.21 16.55 -18.58
C MET A 94 -18.33 15.51 -18.72
N LEU A 95 -19.04 15.22 -17.63
CA LEU A 95 -20.42 14.71 -17.53
C LEU A 95 -20.57 13.80 -16.30
N THR A 96 -20.69 14.41 -15.11
CA THR A 96 -21.76 14.15 -14.11
C THR A 96 -21.47 14.85 -12.78
N THR A 97 -21.66 16.17 -12.74
CA THR A 97 -22.35 16.76 -11.59
C THR A 97 -23.78 17.04 -12.03
N LYS A 98 -24.61 15.98 -12.01
CA LYS A 98 -26.02 16.19 -11.72
C LYS A 98 -26.03 16.90 -10.37
N ARG A 99 -26.38 18.18 -10.43
CA ARG A 99 -26.80 19.08 -9.35
C ARG A 99 -27.32 18.27 -8.14
N HIS A 100 -26.46 18.10 -7.14
CA HIS A 100 -26.92 17.98 -5.76
C HIS A 100 -26.54 19.31 -5.11
N THR A 101 -27.59 20.09 -4.92
CA THR A 101 -27.70 21.37 -4.25
C THR A 101 -26.86 21.47 -2.97
N PHE A 102 -26.05 22.53 -2.89
CA PHE A 102 -25.86 23.26 -1.65
C PHE A 102 -26.26 24.72 -1.94
N GLU A 103 -27.39 25.14 -1.38
CA GLU A 103 -27.66 26.54 -1.05
C GLU A 103 -26.56 26.95 -0.04
N TYR A 104 -25.87 28.08 -0.09
CA TYR A 104 -26.19 29.47 -0.46
C TYR A 104 -24.96 30.13 -1.09
#